data_AF-A0A3F3I508-F1
#
_entry.id   AF-A0A3F3I508-F1
#
_cell.length_a   1.000
_cell.length_b   1.000
_cell.length_c   1.000
_cell.angle_alpha   90.00
_cell.angle_beta   90.00
_cell.angle_gamma   90.00
#
_symmetry.space_group_name_H-M   'P 1'
#
loop_
_entity.id
_entity.type
_entity.pdbx_description
1 polymer ?
#
loop_
_entity_poly.entity_id
_entity_poly.type
_entity_poly.pdbx_seq_one_letter_code
_entity_poly.pdbx_strand_id
1 'polypeptide(L)'
;MAQQGRFKKSNKNDDFDLDSYLEEQAHQTAEPTQQIVDEHEPSFLKNAILGLALVFTAFLWYHDWSPKQAYASIFGAEEQRLIAGGQTGNQIVIDIPEITIPEISFPESRDIQRAIEQELARASQTANLPPVTDYLVQLKELGLLDDDKLSAFQARQLHSSGVPVSYIQEVDNAGFLDDLDFVAISEFYNNDIPLSYLSEFEEAGFLDKVSFIGISEFYTNDVSMDYLRTLDQAGYLDDLSFVYITEYYKAGVTTTFLDDLKAKGLYEELSFVDIVEMYKDENN
;
A
#
# COMPACT_ATOMS: atom_id res chain seq x y z
N MET A 1 4.38 -88.57 -35.77
CA MET A 1 4.14 -87.89 -34.49
C MET A 1 5.00 -86.64 -34.46
N ALA A 2 4.40 -85.46 -34.51
CA ALA A 2 5.04 -84.18 -34.17
C ALA A 2 3.92 -83.20 -33.78
N GLN A 3 3.93 -82.76 -32.53
CA GLN A 3 2.95 -81.84 -31.94
C GLN A 3 3.42 -80.39 -32.10
N GLN A 4 2.47 -79.57 -32.55
CA GLN A 4 2.17 -78.16 -32.27
C GLN A 4 3.29 -77.16 -31.89
N GLY A 5 3.27 -76.03 -32.60
CA GLY A 5 3.76 -74.73 -32.15
C GLY A 5 3.29 -73.63 -33.10
N ARG A 6 2.02 -73.22 -33.00
CA ARG A 6 1.46 -72.05 -33.71
C ARG A 6 1.94 -70.78 -32.99
N PHE A 7 2.79 -69.98 -33.62
CA PHE A 7 3.05 -68.62 -33.17
C PHE A 7 1.98 -67.68 -33.73
N LYS A 8 1.22 -67.05 -32.82
CA LYS A 8 0.23 -66.00 -33.08
C LYS A 8 0.96 -64.70 -33.45
N LYS A 9 0.39 -63.96 -34.40
CA LYS A 9 0.74 -62.57 -34.75
C LYS A 9 0.78 -61.68 -33.49
N SER A 10 1.75 -60.78 -33.44
CA SER A 10 1.88 -59.72 -32.45
C SER A 10 0.60 -58.88 -32.41
N ASN A 11 0.17 -58.59 -31.18
CA ASN A 11 -1.08 -57.91 -30.89
C ASN A 11 -0.76 -56.50 -30.41
N LYS A 12 -1.50 -55.53 -30.98
CA LYS A 12 -1.77 -54.17 -30.50
C LYS A 12 -0.59 -53.24 -30.20
N ASN A 13 -0.42 -52.30 -31.12
CA ASN A 13 0.09 -50.97 -30.86
C ASN A 13 -0.91 -50.27 -29.91
N ASP A 14 -0.48 -49.96 -28.69
CA ASP A 14 -1.04 -48.86 -27.89
C ASP A 14 -0.06 -47.68 -28.05
N ASP A 15 0.11 -47.21 -29.29
CA ASP A 15 0.77 -45.93 -29.52
C ASP A 15 -0.29 -44.84 -29.28
N PHE A 16 0.04 -43.89 -28.40
CA PHE A 16 -0.80 -42.74 -28.14
C PHE A 16 -0.82 -41.84 -29.39
N ASP A 17 -1.92 -41.87 -30.13
CA ASP A 17 -2.12 -41.01 -31.29
C ASP A 17 -2.41 -39.56 -30.84
N LEU A 18 -1.33 -38.80 -30.69
CA LEU A 18 -1.32 -37.42 -30.20
C LEU A 18 -2.19 -36.48 -31.07
N ASP A 19 -2.26 -36.78 -32.37
CA ASP A 19 -3.08 -36.04 -33.34
C ASP A 19 -4.58 -36.21 -33.03
N SER A 20 -4.99 -37.44 -32.68
CA SER A 20 -6.39 -37.72 -32.32
C SER A 20 -6.79 -37.03 -31.01
N TYR A 21 -5.86 -36.93 -30.06
CA TYR A 21 -6.08 -36.26 -28.78
C TYR A 21 -6.16 -34.73 -28.92
N LEU A 22 -5.34 -34.14 -29.80
CA LEU A 22 -5.39 -32.72 -30.13
C LEU A 22 -6.68 -32.33 -30.86
N GLU A 23 -7.15 -33.18 -31.78
CA GLU A 23 -8.40 -32.97 -32.49
C GLU A 23 -9.62 -33.08 -31.55
N GLU A 24 -9.59 -34.02 -30.60
CA GLU A 24 -10.63 -34.16 -29.58
C GLU A 24 -10.67 -32.97 -28.59
N GLN A 25 -9.51 -32.45 -28.17
CA GLN A 25 -9.41 -31.23 -27.35
C GLN A 25 -9.86 -29.97 -28.12
N ALA A 26 -9.53 -29.87 -29.41
CA ALA A 26 -9.94 -28.75 -30.25
C ALA A 26 -11.46 -28.73 -30.47
N HIS A 27 -12.10 -29.90 -30.56
CA HIS A 27 -13.54 -30.01 -30.76
C HIS A 27 -14.36 -29.91 -29.47
N GLN A 28 -13.81 -30.23 -28.29
CA GLN A 28 -14.49 -29.98 -27.00
C GLN A 28 -14.66 -28.49 -26.68
N THR A 29 -13.91 -27.60 -27.34
CA THR A 29 -13.98 -26.15 -27.12
C THR A 29 -14.97 -25.44 -28.05
N ALA A 30 -15.72 -26.17 -28.89
CA ALA A 30 -16.57 -25.55 -29.91
C ALA A 30 -18.01 -26.12 -29.92
N GLU A 31 -18.85 -25.64 -29.01
CA GLU A 31 -20.31 -25.56 -29.22
C GLU A 31 -20.85 -24.18 -28.79
N PRO A 32 -21.99 -23.74 -29.34
CA PRO A 32 -22.13 -22.41 -29.95
C PRO A 32 -22.56 -21.32 -28.97
N THR A 33 -22.02 -20.11 -29.20
CA THR A 33 -22.42 -18.84 -28.58
C THR A 33 -23.94 -18.64 -28.60
N GLN A 34 -24.56 -18.74 -27.42
CA GLN A 34 -25.78 -17.98 -27.12
C GLN A 34 -25.37 -16.57 -26.75
N GLN A 35 -26.00 -15.60 -27.42
CA GLN A 35 -25.84 -14.17 -27.18
C GLN A 35 -26.14 -13.85 -25.71
N ILE A 36 -25.10 -13.54 -24.94
CA ILE A 36 -25.22 -12.78 -23.71
C ILE A 36 -24.79 -11.37 -24.06
N VAL A 37 -25.66 -10.41 -23.76
CA VAL A 37 -25.41 -8.98 -23.91
C VAL A 37 -24.16 -8.65 -23.09
N ASP A 38 -23.12 -8.15 -23.75
CA ASP A 38 -21.90 -7.65 -23.12
C ASP A 38 -22.21 -6.45 -22.23
N GLU A 39 -22.01 -6.60 -20.92
CA GLU A 39 -21.39 -5.56 -20.10
C GLU A 39 -19.96 -6.01 -19.83
N HIS A 40 -19.08 -5.73 -20.78
CA HIS A 40 -17.64 -5.95 -20.66
C HIS A 40 -17.03 -4.72 -19.96
N GLU A 41 -16.87 -4.78 -18.63
CA GLU A 41 -15.81 -3.99 -17.98
C GLU A 41 -14.47 -4.40 -18.61
N PRO A 42 -13.62 -3.46 -19.05
CA PRO A 42 -12.37 -3.83 -19.69
C PRO A 42 -11.44 -4.48 -18.66
N SER A 43 -11.30 -5.80 -18.74
CA SER A 43 -10.32 -6.65 -18.03
C SER A 43 -8.86 -6.19 -18.19
N PHE A 44 -8.62 -5.26 -19.12
CA PHE A 44 -7.37 -4.54 -19.25
C PHE A 44 -6.99 -3.78 -17.98
N LEU A 45 -7.94 -3.16 -17.26
CA LEU A 45 -7.65 -2.37 -16.05
C LEU A 45 -7.22 -3.26 -14.88
N LYS A 46 -7.95 -4.35 -14.60
CA LYS A 46 -7.63 -5.26 -13.49
C LYS A 46 -6.29 -5.99 -13.71
N ASN A 47 -6.00 -6.39 -14.95
CA ASN A 47 -4.72 -7.02 -15.31
C ASN A 47 -3.56 -6.01 -15.38
N ALA A 48 -3.82 -4.76 -15.78
CA ALA A 48 -2.83 -3.69 -15.76
C ALA A 48 -2.49 -3.26 -14.33
N ILE A 49 -3.47 -3.16 -13.43
CA ILE A 49 -3.24 -2.83 -12.02
C ILE A 49 -2.38 -3.91 -11.35
N LEU A 50 -2.66 -5.19 -11.60
CA LEU A 50 -1.85 -6.28 -11.04
C LEU A 50 -0.42 -6.29 -11.60
N GLY A 51 -0.26 -6.06 -12.90
CA GLY A 51 1.06 -5.95 -13.53
C GLY A 51 1.85 -4.74 -13.03
N LEU A 52 1.16 -3.60 -12.84
CA LEU A 52 1.75 -2.36 -12.36
C LEU A 52 2.11 -2.45 -10.87
N ALA A 53 1.28 -3.10 -10.05
CA ALA A 53 1.58 -3.40 -8.64
C ALA A 53 2.83 -4.29 -8.53
N LEU A 54 2.94 -5.35 -9.34
CA LEU A 54 4.10 -6.26 -9.32
C LEU A 54 5.40 -5.55 -9.75
N VAL A 55 5.32 -4.69 -10.76
CA VAL A 55 6.45 -3.85 -11.21
C VAL A 55 6.79 -2.79 -10.16
N PHE A 56 5.81 -2.17 -9.51
CA PHE A 56 6.04 -1.22 -8.42
C PHE A 56 6.72 -1.92 -7.23
N THR A 57 6.23 -3.08 -6.78
CA THR A 57 6.85 -3.82 -5.68
C THR A 57 8.30 -4.22 -6.00
N ALA A 58 8.58 -4.62 -7.24
CA ALA A 58 9.94 -4.93 -7.68
C ALA A 58 10.83 -3.66 -7.77
N PHE A 59 10.28 -2.54 -8.23
CA PHE A 59 10.97 -1.25 -8.29
C PHE A 59 11.29 -0.71 -6.90
N LEU A 60 10.34 -0.79 -5.97
CA LEU A 60 10.50 -0.44 -4.55
C LEU A 60 11.59 -1.28 -3.88
N TRP A 61 11.65 -2.57 -4.19
CA TRP A 61 12.66 -3.48 -3.66
C TRP A 61 14.06 -3.26 -4.27
N TYR A 62 14.16 -2.99 -5.58
CA TYR A 62 15.45 -2.81 -6.25
C TYR A 62 16.09 -1.44 -6.02
N HIS A 63 15.29 -0.41 -5.77
CA HIS A 63 15.77 0.98 -5.66
C HIS A 63 15.83 1.53 -4.23
N ASP A 64 15.69 0.69 -3.19
CA ASP A 64 15.68 1.13 -1.77
C ASP A 64 14.83 2.40 -1.57
N TRP A 65 13.65 2.43 -2.20
CA TRP A 65 12.86 3.65 -2.30
C TRP A 65 12.32 4.04 -0.94
N SER A 66 12.74 5.21 -0.44
CA SER A 66 12.06 5.85 0.69
C SER A 66 11.06 6.89 0.16
N PRO A 67 9.81 6.91 0.65
CA PRO A 67 8.83 7.95 0.32
C PRO A 67 9.37 9.37 0.52
N LYS A 68 10.27 9.54 1.50
CA LYS A 68 10.95 10.80 1.81
C LYS A 68 11.92 11.25 0.70
N GLN A 69 12.66 10.34 0.08
CA GLN A 69 13.57 10.66 -1.04
C GLN A 69 12.80 10.97 -2.34
N ALA A 70 11.67 10.29 -2.56
CA ALA A 70 10.77 10.56 -3.68
C ALA A 70 10.20 11.98 -3.59
N TYR A 71 9.70 12.36 -2.41
CA TYR A 71 9.21 13.71 -2.12
C TYR A 71 10.31 14.77 -2.24
N ALA A 72 11.51 14.48 -1.73
CA ALA A 72 12.66 15.39 -1.79
C ALA A 72 13.13 15.69 -3.23
N SER A 73 13.06 14.70 -4.14
CA SER A 73 13.46 14.88 -5.55
C SER A 73 12.44 15.66 -6.38
N ILE A 74 11.15 15.65 -5.99
CA ILE A 74 10.05 16.31 -6.70
C ILE A 74 9.78 17.72 -6.13
N PHE A 75 9.97 17.92 -4.82
CA PHE A 75 9.68 19.18 -4.12
C PHE A 75 10.91 19.89 -3.57
N GLY A 76 12.11 19.47 -3.96
CA GLY A 76 13.35 20.19 -3.72
C GLY A 76 13.82 20.16 -2.27
N ALA A 77 14.50 19.08 -1.86
CA ALA A 77 15.50 19.17 -0.81
C ALA A 77 16.87 19.32 -1.47
N GLU A 78 17.51 20.49 -1.31
CA GLU A 78 18.89 20.71 -1.76
C GLU A 78 19.86 19.83 -0.97
N GLU A 79 20.21 18.65 -1.49
CA GLU A 79 21.43 17.96 -1.10
C GLU A 79 22.57 18.35 -2.06
N GLN A 80 23.26 19.45 -1.74
CA GLN A 80 24.51 19.81 -2.41
C GLN A 80 25.61 18.81 -2.00
N ARG A 81 25.84 17.78 -2.84
CA ARG A 81 27.07 16.99 -2.76
C ARG A 81 28.25 17.78 -3.32
N LEU A 82 29.07 18.35 -2.44
CA LEU A 82 30.39 18.88 -2.77
C LEU A 82 31.42 17.75 -2.71
N ILE A 83 31.85 17.23 -3.87
CA ILE A 83 33.07 16.43 -3.98
C ILE A 83 34.24 17.40 -4.17
N ALA A 84 35.07 17.58 -3.15
CA ALA A 84 36.34 18.29 -3.25
C ALA A 84 37.50 17.29 -3.33
N GLY A 85 38.04 17.12 -4.54
CA GLY A 85 39.37 16.55 -4.75
C GLY A 85 40.42 17.66 -4.68
N GLY A 86 41.60 17.37 -4.12
CA GLY A 86 42.76 18.26 -4.24
C GLY A 86 43.90 17.93 -3.30
N GLN A 87 44.96 17.32 -3.84
CA GLN A 87 46.25 17.19 -3.18
C GLN A 87 47.05 18.51 -3.22
N THR A 88 47.68 18.80 -2.07
CA THR A 88 48.98 19.48 -1.85
C THR A 88 49.51 20.50 -2.85
N GLY A 89 49.74 21.73 -2.34
CA GLY A 89 51.00 22.43 -2.60
C GLY A 89 50.93 23.76 -3.37
N ASN A 90 50.25 24.78 -2.83
CA ASN A 90 50.70 26.18 -2.80
C ASN A 90 49.65 27.04 -2.11
N GLN A 91 50.00 27.67 -0.98
CA GLN A 91 49.10 28.56 -0.25
C GLN A 91 49.06 29.93 -0.94
N ILE A 92 47.99 30.17 -1.70
CA ILE A 92 47.55 31.52 -2.03
C ILE A 92 46.79 32.01 -0.79
N VAL A 93 47.32 33.02 -0.11
CA VAL A 93 46.60 33.68 0.99
C VAL A 93 45.51 34.54 0.37
N ILE A 94 44.29 34.02 0.35
CA ILE A 94 43.08 34.76 0.00
C ILE A 94 42.56 35.33 1.32
N ASP A 95 42.50 36.66 1.41
CA ASP A 95 41.92 37.35 2.56
C ASP A 95 40.40 37.28 2.43
N ILE A 96 39.78 36.34 3.16
CA ILE A 96 38.35 36.09 3.14
C ILE A 96 37.73 37.01 4.21
N PRO A 97 36.85 37.97 3.85
CA PRO A 97 36.17 38.77 4.87
C PRO A 97 35.37 37.84 5.80
N GLU A 98 35.26 38.19 7.07
CA GLU A 98 34.51 37.44 8.07
C GLU A 98 33.04 37.35 7.64
N ILE A 99 32.68 36.24 7.00
CA ILE A 99 31.29 35.94 6.63
C ILE A 99 30.59 35.61 7.94
N THR A 100 29.80 36.54 8.45
CA THR A 100 28.84 36.24 9.50
C THR A 100 27.78 35.33 8.89
N ILE A 101 27.96 34.03 9.04
CA ILE A 101 26.93 33.05 8.72
C ILE A 101 25.81 33.32 9.73
N PRO A 102 24.60 33.77 9.32
CA PRO A 102 23.50 33.85 10.25
C PRO A 102 23.32 32.47 10.88
N GLU A 103 23.13 32.42 12.19
CA GLU A 103 22.81 31.16 12.87
C GLU A 103 21.59 30.57 12.17
N ILE A 104 21.81 29.48 11.43
CA ILE A 104 20.73 28.77 10.76
C ILE A 104 19.93 28.14 11.88
N SER A 105 18.86 28.80 12.33
CA SER A 105 17.83 28.11 13.08
C SER A 105 17.19 27.15 12.10
N PHE A 106 17.61 25.89 12.13
CA PHE A 106 16.79 24.83 11.57
C PHE A 106 15.42 24.99 12.24
N PRO A 107 14.32 25.21 11.49
CA PRO A 107 13.02 24.96 12.10
C PRO A 107 13.11 23.51 12.57
N GLU A 108 12.93 23.28 13.86
CA GLU A 108 12.60 21.95 14.36
C GLU A 108 11.32 21.57 13.64
N SER A 109 11.42 20.98 12.44
CA SER A 109 10.27 20.41 11.81
C SER A 109 9.90 19.27 12.74
N ARG A 110 8.75 19.44 13.41
CA ARG A 110 8.16 18.45 14.30
C ARG A 110 8.14 17.08 13.63
N ASP A 111 8.14 17.02 12.30
CA ASP A 111 8.19 15.82 11.47
C ASP A 111 9.53 15.06 11.53
N ILE A 112 10.67 15.75 11.61
CA ILE A 112 11.99 15.09 11.77
C ILE A 112 12.13 14.56 13.19
N GLN A 113 11.68 15.34 14.19
CA GLN A 113 11.70 14.91 15.58
C GLN A 113 10.76 13.73 15.83
N ARG A 114 9.53 13.78 15.31
CA ARG A 114 8.58 12.66 15.34
C ARG A 114 9.15 11.42 14.65
N ALA A 115 9.78 11.58 13.49
CA ALA A 115 10.41 10.45 12.80
C ALA A 115 11.54 9.83 13.62
N ILE A 116 12.38 10.64 14.28
CA ILE A 116 13.46 10.14 15.13
C ILE A 116 12.90 9.47 16.39
N GLU A 117 11.88 10.05 17.02
CA GLU A 117 11.20 9.47 18.18
C GLU A 117 10.50 8.15 17.82
N GLN A 118 9.83 8.08 16.68
CA GLN A 118 9.23 6.84 16.16
C GLN A 118 10.29 5.77 15.88
N GLU A 119 11.40 6.12 15.22
CA GLU A 119 12.48 5.16 14.96
C GLU A 119 13.16 4.68 16.25
N LEU A 120 13.34 5.56 17.23
CA LEU A 120 13.88 5.19 18.55
C LEU A 120 12.88 4.35 19.36
N ALA A 121 11.58 4.62 19.26
CA ALA A 121 10.52 3.81 19.84
C ALA A 121 10.46 2.44 19.19
N ARG A 122 10.51 2.32 17.86
CA ARG A 122 10.58 1.05 17.12
C ARG A 122 11.80 0.22 17.51
N ALA A 123 12.97 0.84 17.59
CA ALA A 123 14.20 0.18 18.02
C ALA A 123 14.12 -0.31 19.48
N SER A 124 13.41 0.42 20.34
CA SER A 124 13.20 0.04 21.74
C SER A 124 12.11 -1.02 21.93
N GLN A 125 11.07 -1.03 21.09
CA GLN A 125 9.97 -1.98 21.14
C GLN A 125 10.38 -3.36 20.58
N THR A 126 11.08 -3.39 19.45
CA THR A 126 11.69 -4.62 18.92
C THR A 126 12.70 -5.23 19.89
N ALA A 127 13.40 -4.41 20.69
CA ALA A 127 14.30 -4.89 21.74
C ALA A 127 13.60 -5.61 22.91
N ASN A 128 12.28 -5.45 23.07
CA ASN A 128 11.49 -6.08 24.14
C ASN A 128 10.66 -7.27 23.67
N LEU A 129 10.67 -7.61 22.37
CA LEU A 129 9.97 -8.80 21.89
C LEU A 129 10.75 -10.07 22.22
N PRO A 130 10.05 -11.18 22.52
CA PRO A 130 10.71 -12.47 22.68
C PRO A 130 11.35 -12.91 21.36
N PRO A 131 12.30 -13.88 21.39
CA PRO A 131 12.81 -14.49 20.18
C PRO A 131 11.67 -14.98 19.28
N VAL A 132 11.86 -14.90 17.95
CA VAL A 132 10.81 -15.24 16.98
C VAL A 132 10.22 -16.65 17.18
N THR A 133 11.01 -17.60 17.69
CA THR A 133 10.51 -18.95 18.02
C THR A 133 9.49 -18.93 19.15
N ASP A 134 9.77 -18.18 20.22
CA ASP A 134 8.90 -18.08 21.39
C ASP A 134 7.67 -17.23 21.08
N TYR A 135 7.82 -16.24 20.19
CA TYR A 135 6.72 -15.47 19.63
C TYR A 135 5.73 -16.35 18.86
N LEU A 136 6.23 -17.22 17.97
CA LEU A 136 5.40 -18.16 17.21
C LEU A 136 4.73 -19.21 18.13
N VAL A 137 5.42 -19.65 19.19
CA VAL A 137 4.81 -20.55 20.20
C VAL A 137 3.62 -19.87 20.87
N GLN A 138 3.76 -18.61 21.30
CA GLN A 138 2.66 -17.86 21.91
C GLN A 138 1.48 -17.68 20.96
N LEU A 139 1.73 -17.31 19.70
CA LEU A 139 0.66 -17.20 18.70
C LEU A 139 -0.05 -18.53 18.47
N LYS A 140 0.70 -19.64 18.43
CA LYS A 140 0.13 -20.98 18.31
C LYS A 140 -0.73 -21.36 19.52
N GLU A 141 -0.26 -21.09 20.74
CA GLU A 141 -1.01 -21.39 21.97
C GLU A 141 -2.32 -20.61 22.07
N LEU A 142 -2.37 -19.42 21.46
CA LEU A 142 -3.58 -18.60 21.33
C LEU A 142 -4.48 -19.03 20.16
N GLY A 143 -4.08 -20.02 19.35
CA GLY A 143 -4.81 -20.42 18.14
C GLY A 143 -4.77 -19.39 17.01
N LEU A 144 -3.89 -18.39 17.10
CA LEU A 144 -3.77 -17.33 16.09
C LEU A 144 -3.05 -17.80 14.82
N LEU A 145 -2.38 -18.96 14.87
CA LEU A 145 -1.79 -19.62 13.69
C LEU A 145 -2.68 -20.75 13.13
N ASP A 146 -3.81 -21.01 13.77
CA ASP A 146 -4.74 -22.06 13.35
C ASP A 146 -5.69 -21.51 12.27
N ASP A 147 -6.32 -22.41 11.50
CA ASP A 147 -7.33 -22.10 10.48
C ASP A 147 -6.94 -20.97 9.49
N ASP A 148 -5.64 -20.85 9.22
CA ASP A 148 -5.05 -19.85 8.32
C ASP A 148 -5.28 -18.38 8.74
N LYS A 149 -5.70 -18.10 9.99
CA LYS A 149 -5.84 -16.74 10.54
C LYS A 149 -4.58 -15.89 10.36
N LEU A 150 -3.43 -16.46 10.69
CA LEU A 150 -2.13 -15.84 10.48
C LEU A 150 -1.12 -16.90 10.05
N SER A 151 -0.53 -16.71 8.87
CA SER A 151 0.56 -17.58 8.43
C SER A 151 1.83 -17.36 9.25
N ALA A 152 2.66 -18.39 9.35
CA ALA A 152 3.99 -18.27 9.97
C ALA A 152 4.91 -17.27 9.24
N PHE A 153 4.62 -16.93 7.97
CA PHE A 153 5.30 -15.84 7.28
C PHE A 153 4.84 -14.49 7.84
N GLN A 154 3.53 -14.20 7.80
CA GLN A 154 2.95 -12.95 8.33
C GLN A 154 3.33 -12.72 9.79
N ALA A 155 3.26 -13.75 10.63
CA ALA A 155 3.66 -13.68 12.04
C ALA A 155 5.13 -13.24 12.22
N ARG A 156 6.04 -13.73 11.38
CA ARG A 156 7.45 -13.30 11.41
C ARG A 156 7.63 -11.88 10.91
N GLN A 157 6.83 -11.45 9.93
CA GLN A 157 6.84 -10.06 9.49
C GLN A 157 6.35 -9.13 10.59
N LEU A 158 5.25 -9.46 11.27
CA LEU A 158 4.74 -8.70 12.43
C LEU A 158 5.78 -8.61 13.56
N HIS A 159 6.44 -9.73 13.87
CA HIS A 159 7.56 -9.75 14.82
C HIS A 159 8.70 -8.81 14.41
N SER A 160 9.11 -8.85 13.13
CA SER A 160 10.13 -7.96 12.60
C SER A 160 9.71 -6.48 12.60
N SER A 161 8.41 -6.21 12.49
CA SER A 161 7.83 -4.86 12.59
C SER A 161 7.67 -4.38 14.03
N GLY A 162 8.02 -5.17 15.04
CA GLY A 162 7.91 -4.79 16.45
C GLY A 162 6.52 -4.99 17.06
N VAL A 163 5.60 -5.64 16.35
CA VAL A 163 4.22 -5.85 16.82
C VAL A 163 4.20 -6.95 17.90
N PRO A 164 3.66 -6.69 19.10
CA PRO A 164 3.59 -7.69 20.17
C PRO A 164 2.39 -8.64 19.97
N VAL A 165 2.50 -9.86 20.50
CA VAL A 165 1.42 -10.86 20.48
C VAL A 165 0.13 -10.32 21.10
N SER A 166 0.24 -9.53 22.17
CA SER A 166 -0.93 -8.92 22.83
C SER A 166 -1.73 -8.03 21.89
N TYR A 167 -1.05 -7.25 21.03
CA TYR A 167 -1.73 -6.39 20.07
C TYR A 167 -2.41 -7.23 18.98
N ILE A 168 -1.76 -8.29 18.47
CA ILE A 168 -2.41 -9.21 17.51
C ILE A 168 -3.66 -9.84 18.11
N GLN A 169 -3.61 -10.21 19.39
CA GLN A 169 -4.77 -10.70 20.11
C GLN A 169 -5.87 -9.65 20.25
N GLU A 170 -5.53 -8.37 20.44
CA GLU A 170 -6.49 -7.26 20.42
C GLU A 170 -7.17 -7.13 19.05
N VAL A 171 -6.40 -7.27 17.95
CA VAL A 171 -6.95 -7.27 16.58
C VAL A 171 -7.91 -8.44 16.36
N ASP A 172 -7.55 -9.66 16.79
CA ASP A 172 -8.43 -10.85 16.71
C ASP A 172 -9.72 -10.67 17.53
N ASN A 173 -9.60 -10.17 18.76
CA ASN A 173 -10.74 -9.91 19.63
C ASN A 173 -11.68 -8.83 19.09
N ALA A 174 -11.13 -7.87 18.34
CA ALA A 174 -11.90 -6.85 17.64
C ALA A 174 -12.56 -7.37 16.35
N GLY A 175 -12.22 -8.58 15.90
CA GLY A 175 -12.77 -9.21 14.70
C GLY A 175 -12.06 -8.83 13.40
N PHE A 176 -10.98 -8.04 13.46
CA PHE A 176 -10.31 -7.49 12.28
C PHE A 176 -9.13 -8.33 11.77
N LEU A 177 -8.77 -9.43 12.46
CA LEU A 177 -7.58 -10.18 12.11
C LEU A 177 -7.68 -10.84 10.72
N ASP A 178 -8.89 -11.25 10.33
CA ASP A 178 -9.13 -11.87 9.02
C ASP A 178 -9.24 -10.83 7.88
N ASP A 179 -9.52 -9.57 8.22
CA ASP A 179 -9.69 -8.48 7.25
C ASP A 179 -8.40 -7.70 7.00
N LEU A 180 -7.50 -7.65 8.00
CA LEU A 180 -6.26 -6.89 7.94
C LEU A 180 -5.07 -7.77 7.57
N ASP A 181 -4.32 -7.34 6.56
CA ASP A 181 -3.02 -7.94 6.30
C ASP A 181 -1.96 -7.49 7.33
N PHE A 182 -0.82 -8.18 7.32
CA PHE A 182 0.27 -7.89 8.25
C PHE A 182 0.87 -6.49 8.08
N VAL A 183 0.72 -5.87 6.90
CA VAL A 183 1.19 -4.51 6.62
C VAL A 183 0.27 -3.53 7.34
N ALA A 184 -1.05 -3.69 7.20
CA ALA A 184 -2.06 -2.89 7.89
C ALA A 184 -1.95 -3.01 9.41
N ILE A 185 -1.81 -4.23 9.95
CA ILE A 185 -1.64 -4.45 11.40
C ILE A 185 -0.36 -3.74 11.89
N SER A 186 0.74 -3.85 11.14
CA SER A 186 2.00 -3.17 11.48
C SER A 186 1.84 -1.65 11.44
N GLU A 187 1.14 -1.12 10.44
CA GLU A 187 0.91 0.31 10.26
C GLU A 187 0.08 0.89 11.41
N PHE A 188 -1.02 0.23 11.78
CA PHE A 188 -1.87 0.69 12.87
C PHE A 188 -1.16 0.64 14.22
N TYR A 189 -0.42 -0.44 14.48
CA TYR A 189 0.40 -0.54 15.68
C TYR A 189 1.45 0.57 15.74
N ASN A 190 2.20 0.79 14.65
CA ASN A 190 3.33 1.71 14.63
C ASN A 190 2.93 3.20 14.64
N ASN A 191 1.71 3.51 14.23
CA ASN A 191 1.18 4.88 14.24
C ASN A 191 0.17 5.10 15.37
N ASP A 192 0.09 4.19 16.34
CA ASP A 192 -0.82 4.26 17.49
C ASP A 192 -2.27 4.53 17.08
N ILE A 193 -2.70 3.90 15.97
CA ILE A 193 -4.07 4.00 15.45
C ILE A 193 -4.95 3.06 16.27
N PRO A 194 -5.94 3.57 17.01
CA PRO A 194 -6.76 2.73 17.86
C PRO A 194 -7.72 1.89 17.00
N LEU A 195 -7.92 0.63 17.38
CA LEU A 195 -8.89 -0.25 16.70
C LEU A 195 -10.32 0.30 16.73
N SER A 196 -10.66 1.15 17.71
CA SER A 196 -11.95 1.85 17.72
C SER A 196 -12.12 2.79 16.54
N TYR A 197 -11.05 3.39 16.02
CA TYR A 197 -11.11 4.21 14.80
C TYR A 197 -11.46 3.33 13.60
N LEU A 198 -10.91 2.13 13.50
CA LEU A 198 -11.29 1.16 12.46
C LEU A 198 -12.75 0.72 12.59
N SER A 199 -13.24 0.49 13.82
CA SER A 199 -14.67 0.22 14.06
C SER A 199 -15.57 1.36 13.57
N GLU A 200 -15.14 2.62 13.68
CA GLU A 200 -15.92 3.73 13.11
C GLU A 200 -16.01 3.67 11.57
N PHE A 201 -14.96 3.20 10.89
CA PHE A 201 -15.01 2.96 9.44
C PHE A 201 -15.91 1.78 9.08
N GLU A 202 -15.89 0.70 9.86
CA GLU A 202 -16.81 -0.43 9.71
C GLU A 202 -18.26 0.01 9.85
N GLU A 203 -18.58 0.72 10.93
CA GLU A 203 -19.93 1.25 11.20
C GLU A 203 -20.41 2.23 10.11
N ALA A 204 -19.50 3.00 9.53
CA ALA A 204 -19.79 3.89 8.41
C ALA A 204 -19.92 3.17 7.06
N GLY A 205 -19.54 1.89 6.98
CA GLY A 205 -19.49 1.14 5.72
C GLY A 205 -18.37 1.61 4.79
N PHE A 206 -17.26 2.10 5.35
CA PHE A 206 -16.14 2.70 4.62
C PHE A 206 -14.95 1.75 4.44
N LEU A 207 -14.93 0.57 5.08
CA LEU A 207 -13.82 -0.38 4.96
C LEU A 207 -13.56 -0.85 3.52
N ASP A 208 -14.63 -1.05 2.74
CA ASP A 208 -14.51 -1.46 1.33
C ASP A 208 -14.26 -0.26 0.37
N LYS A 209 -14.39 0.96 0.88
CA LYS A 209 -14.25 2.21 0.10
C LYS A 209 -12.88 2.83 0.25
N VAL A 210 -12.29 2.68 1.43
CA VAL A 210 -11.03 3.31 1.81
C VAL A 210 -10.01 2.24 2.15
N SER A 211 -8.91 2.21 1.41
CA SER A 211 -7.77 1.33 1.76
C SER A 211 -7.24 1.63 3.17
N PHE A 212 -6.69 0.63 3.86
CA PHE A 212 -6.11 0.81 5.20
C PHE A 212 -4.98 1.87 5.24
N ILE A 213 -4.24 2.06 4.14
CA ILE A 213 -3.26 3.15 4.01
C ILE A 213 -3.97 4.51 4.05
N GLY A 214 -5.11 4.63 3.36
CA GLY A 214 -5.96 5.83 3.42
C GLY A 214 -6.52 6.08 4.82
N ILE A 215 -6.95 5.02 5.52
CA ILE A 215 -7.40 5.12 6.93
C ILE A 215 -6.26 5.64 7.83
N SER A 216 -5.04 5.12 7.66
CA SER A 216 -3.84 5.60 8.38
C SER A 216 -3.54 7.07 8.09
N GLU A 217 -3.61 7.48 6.81
CA GLU A 217 -3.40 8.86 6.39
C GLU A 217 -4.43 9.80 7.04
N PHE A 218 -5.71 9.40 7.03
CA PHE A 218 -6.80 10.17 7.64
C PHE A 218 -6.60 10.37 9.14
N TYR A 219 -6.23 9.30 9.85
CA TYR A 219 -5.92 9.41 11.29
C TYR A 219 -4.74 10.36 11.53
N THR A 220 -3.64 10.18 10.80
CA THR A 220 -2.40 10.95 10.96
C THR A 220 -2.58 12.44 10.67
N ASN A 221 -3.52 12.77 9.77
CA ASN A 221 -3.82 14.15 9.37
C ASN A 221 -5.11 14.69 10.01
N ASP A 222 -5.62 14.04 11.05
CA ASP A 222 -6.82 14.44 11.80
C ASP A 222 -8.08 14.65 10.91
N VAL A 223 -8.18 13.91 9.80
CA VAL A 223 -9.35 13.97 8.91
C VAL A 223 -10.55 13.40 9.65
N SER A 224 -11.50 14.28 9.94
CA SER A 224 -12.67 13.91 10.74
C SER A 224 -13.60 12.93 10.02
N MET A 225 -14.16 11.98 10.76
CA MET A 225 -15.19 11.06 10.24
C MET A 225 -16.43 11.78 9.70
N ASP A 226 -16.79 12.95 10.27
CA ASP A 226 -17.88 13.78 9.76
C ASP A 226 -17.61 14.26 8.32
N TYR A 227 -16.39 14.75 8.06
CA TYR A 227 -15.98 15.13 6.70
C TYR A 227 -16.06 13.96 5.72
N LEU A 228 -15.57 12.78 6.10
CA LEU A 228 -15.67 11.57 5.26
C LEU A 228 -17.13 11.20 4.96
N ARG A 229 -18.04 11.32 5.95
CA ARG A 229 -19.48 11.13 5.74
C ARG A 229 -20.08 12.15 4.79
N THR A 230 -19.65 13.41 4.83
CA THR A 230 -20.13 14.41 3.86
C THR A 230 -19.66 14.08 2.44
N LEU A 231 -18.41 13.64 2.27
CA LEU A 231 -17.89 13.20 0.97
C LEU A 231 -18.65 11.97 0.45
N ASP A 232 -18.92 11.00 1.31
CA ASP A 232 -19.67 9.79 0.94
C ASP A 232 -21.09 10.13 0.47
N GLN A 233 -21.81 10.95 1.22
CA GLN A 233 -23.17 11.37 0.88
C GLN A 233 -23.24 12.15 -0.44
N ALA A 234 -22.19 12.89 -0.76
CA ALA A 234 -22.06 13.63 -2.02
C ALA A 234 -21.48 12.78 -3.17
N GLY A 235 -21.07 11.53 -2.89
CA GLY A 235 -20.51 10.60 -3.87
C GLY A 235 -19.04 10.83 -4.22
N TYR A 236 -18.29 11.57 -3.40
CA TYR A 236 -16.87 11.85 -3.63
C TYR A 236 -15.92 10.88 -2.92
N LEU A 237 -16.38 10.14 -1.90
CA LEU A 237 -15.50 9.28 -1.10
C LEU A 237 -14.86 8.16 -1.93
N ASP A 238 -15.63 7.56 -2.84
CA ASP A 238 -15.17 6.45 -3.70
C ASP A 238 -14.34 6.95 -4.90
N ASP A 239 -14.56 8.19 -5.32
CA ASP A 239 -13.93 8.79 -6.52
C ASP A 239 -12.59 9.45 -6.20
N LEU A 240 -12.44 10.02 -5.01
CA LEU A 240 -11.24 10.76 -4.62
C LEU A 240 -10.20 9.83 -4.00
N SER A 241 -8.93 10.06 -4.36
CA SER A 241 -7.82 9.42 -3.63
C SER A 241 -7.75 9.94 -2.19
N PHE A 242 -7.28 9.10 -1.26
CA PHE A 242 -7.07 9.50 0.14
C PHE A 242 -6.12 10.71 0.28
N VAL A 243 -5.18 10.89 -0.67
CA VAL A 243 -4.31 12.07 -0.73
C VAL A 243 -5.13 13.32 -1.00
N TYR A 244 -6.04 13.28 -1.98
CA TYR A 244 -6.87 14.43 -2.32
C TYR A 244 -7.85 14.77 -1.21
N ILE A 245 -8.47 13.76 -0.59
CA ILE A 245 -9.36 13.94 0.56
C ILE A 245 -8.64 14.65 1.71
N THR A 246 -7.43 14.19 2.03
CA THR A 246 -6.62 14.77 3.12
C THR A 246 -6.27 16.23 2.85
N GLU A 247 -5.86 16.54 1.63
CA GLU A 247 -5.47 17.91 1.28
C GLU A 247 -6.68 18.85 1.12
N TYR A 248 -7.81 18.35 0.59
CA TYR A 248 -9.08 19.07 0.61
C TYR A 248 -9.51 19.37 2.05
N TYR A 249 -9.40 18.41 2.97
CA TYR A 249 -9.67 18.61 4.38
C TYR A 249 -8.79 19.71 4.98
N LYS A 250 -7.47 19.65 4.78
CA LYS A 250 -6.52 20.67 5.25
C LYS A 250 -6.81 22.06 4.67
N ALA A 251 -7.24 22.13 3.43
CA ALA A 251 -7.60 23.37 2.75
C ALA A 251 -9.00 23.89 3.13
N GLY A 252 -9.82 23.09 3.81
CA GLY A 252 -11.21 23.42 4.15
C GLY A 252 -12.20 23.24 3.00
N VAL A 253 -11.80 22.59 1.90
CA VAL A 253 -12.64 22.39 0.71
C VAL A 253 -13.88 21.58 1.09
N THR A 254 -15.06 22.14 0.82
CA THR A 254 -16.35 21.53 1.15
C THR A 254 -16.97 20.84 -0.06
N THR A 255 -17.84 19.86 0.17
CA THR A 255 -18.63 19.23 -0.91
C THR A 255 -19.51 20.24 -1.64
N THR A 256 -20.03 21.25 -0.95
CA THR A 256 -20.79 22.35 -1.57
C THR A 256 -19.97 23.10 -2.62
N PHE A 257 -18.68 23.33 -2.36
CA PHE A 257 -17.79 23.96 -3.34
C PHE A 257 -17.54 23.04 -4.55
N LEU A 258 -17.28 21.75 -4.30
CA LEU A 258 -17.10 20.76 -5.38
C LEU A 258 -18.36 20.62 -6.25
N ASP A 259 -19.55 20.61 -5.64
CA ASP A 259 -20.83 20.55 -6.33
C ASP A 259 -21.08 21.78 -7.20
N ASP A 260 -20.69 22.97 -6.74
CA ASP A 260 -20.78 24.21 -7.51
C ASP A 260 -19.82 24.19 -8.72
N LEU A 261 -18.59 23.70 -8.55
CA LEU A 261 -17.67 23.46 -9.67
C LEU A 261 -18.26 22.46 -10.67
N LYS A 262 -18.88 21.38 -10.20
CA LYS A 262 -19.51 20.36 -11.04
C LYS A 262 -20.71 20.94 -11.82
N ALA A 263 -21.55 21.73 -11.16
CA ALA A 263 -22.68 22.41 -11.78
C ALA A 263 -22.24 23.44 -12.85
N LYS A 264 -21.09 24.07 -12.67
CA LYS A 264 -20.46 24.97 -13.65
C LYS A 264 -19.67 24.26 -14.75
N GLY A 265 -19.55 22.92 -14.67
CA GLY A 265 -18.76 22.13 -15.62
C GLY A 265 -17.25 22.32 -15.48
N LEU A 266 -16.77 22.78 -14.33
CA LEU A 266 -15.35 23.04 -14.06
C LEU A 266 -14.67 21.91 -13.29
N TYR A 267 -15.43 21.08 -12.55
CA TYR A 267 -14.86 20.03 -11.70
C TYR A 267 -13.93 19.07 -12.45
N GLU A 268 -14.30 18.65 -13.66
CA GLU A 268 -13.51 17.75 -14.50
C GLU A 268 -12.38 18.45 -15.27
N GLU A 269 -12.42 19.78 -15.35
CA GLU A 269 -11.46 20.59 -16.12
C GLU A 269 -10.30 21.11 -15.26
N LEU A 270 -10.54 21.23 -13.95
CA LEU A 270 -9.56 21.74 -13.00
C LEU A 270 -8.72 20.61 -12.43
N SER A 271 -7.42 20.86 -12.27
CA SER A 271 -6.60 19.93 -11.49
C SER A 271 -6.96 20.04 -10.01
N PHE A 272 -6.64 18.99 -9.25
CA PHE A 272 -6.75 18.99 -7.79
C PHE A 272 -6.10 20.24 -7.15
N VAL A 273 -4.92 20.64 -7.65
CA VAL A 273 -4.20 21.82 -7.14
C VAL A 273 -5.00 23.09 -7.42
N ASP A 274 -5.53 23.23 -8.63
CA ASP A 274 -6.35 24.39 -9.01
C ASP A 274 -7.62 24.49 -8.15
N ILE A 275 -8.26 23.36 -7.82
CA ILE A 275 -9.45 23.32 -6.94
C ILE A 275 -9.09 23.84 -5.54
N VAL A 276 -7.95 23.39 -4.98
CA VAL A 276 -7.49 23.85 -3.66
C VAL A 276 -7.12 25.34 -3.66
N GLU A 277 -6.41 25.80 -4.68
CA GLU A 277 -6.01 27.21 -4.80
C GLU A 277 -7.23 28.11 -4.99
N MET A 278 -8.17 27.71 -5.85
CA MET A 278 -9.41 28.45 -6.07
C MET A 278 -10.25 28.55 -4.80
N TYR A 279 -10.37 27.47 -4.02
CA TYR A 279 -11.07 27.53 -2.73
C TYR A 279 -10.42 28.51 -1.76
N LYS A 280 -9.08 28.53 -1.69
CA LYS A 280 -8.33 29.47 -0.85
C LYS A 280 -8.51 30.92 -1.31
N ASP A 281 -8.55 31.17 -2.61
CA ASP A 281 -8.74 32.52 -3.17
C ASP A 281 -10.15 33.06 -2.91
N GLU A 282 -11.18 32.19 -2.85
CA GLU A 282 -12.56 32.61 -2.56
C GLU A 282 -12.83 32.83 -1.05
N ASN A 283 -11.98 32.31 -0.17
CA ASN A 283 -12.20 32.31 1.28
C ASN A 283 -11.11 33.05 2.10
N ASN A 284 -10.17 33.72 1.43
CA ASN A 284 -9.18 34.64 2.01
C ASN A 284 -9.52 36.11 1.71
#